data_AF-A0A1V3NXB4-F1
#
_entry.id   AF-A0A1V3NXB4-F1
#
_cell.length_a   1.000
_cell.length_b   1.000
_cell.length_c   1.000
_cell.angle_alpha   90.00
_cell.angle_beta   90.00
_cell.angle_gamma   90.00
#
_symmetry.space_group_name_H-M   'P 1'
#
loop_
_entity.id
_entity.type
_entity.pdbx_description
1 polymer ?
#
loop_
_entity_poly.entity_id
_entity_poly.type
_entity_poly.pdbx_seq_one_letter_code
_entity_poly.pdbx_strand_id
1 'polypeptide(L)'
;MIELYKLHWSHYVEKVRWALDFKQLEWRGIDIVAFNKKEMQRFACAQTVPLIHDTATGVAISDSSPIIRYLDETYPEHALLPADPVEREAVWQWMLRLDSTLGLHARRLGYTQLIMECPNVLSRLFMPNVAGGLFTRPVWRALAAPVLGAMLTLRFRFHYNREDRVYEALEAQLVPIAAQLECGGFLVGGRFSAADITLASLLRPLRIVPHFADHPQLQSLFVWQERLFREHGRDVAFPYEELIQAQRQRRGSMRGKVNWMRSVSTTVMPVEPSHLQVAHNDIHPVNRWTLVRGLPAYLKLRWFAGIGKVRYVPAAFLAG
;
A
#
# COMPACT_ATOMS: atom_id res chain seq x y z
N MET A 1 0.10 -26.66 5.82
CA MET A 1 0.47 -25.39 6.49
C MET A 1 0.89 -24.41 5.41
N ILE A 2 0.47 -23.15 5.47
CA ILE A 2 0.79 -22.16 4.44
C ILE A 2 2.00 -21.32 4.86
N GLU A 3 3.04 -21.26 4.03
CA GLU A 3 4.19 -20.37 4.24
C GLU A 3 3.97 -19.04 3.51
N LEU A 4 3.86 -17.92 4.22
CA LEU A 4 3.72 -16.57 3.65
C LEU A 4 5.04 -15.81 3.67
N TYR A 5 5.61 -15.56 2.48
CA TYR A 5 6.81 -14.77 2.28
C TYR A 5 6.45 -13.28 2.21
N LYS A 6 7.00 -12.51 3.16
CA LYS A 6 6.50 -11.17 3.46
C LYS A 6 7.57 -10.10 3.69
N LEU A 7 7.14 -8.87 3.40
CA LEU A 7 7.67 -7.65 4.01
C LEU A 7 6.61 -7.15 4.99
N HIS A 8 6.93 -7.08 6.29
CA HIS A 8 5.94 -6.86 7.36
C HIS A 8 5.20 -5.51 7.30
N TRP A 9 5.65 -4.56 6.48
CA TRP A 9 5.00 -3.25 6.27
C TRP A 9 4.28 -3.15 4.91
N SER A 10 4.19 -4.22 4.13
CA SER A 10 3.54 -4.18 2.82
C SER A 10 2.02 -4.28 2.95
N HIS A 11 1.30 -3.30 2.39
CA HIS A 11 -0.16 -3.32 2.31
C HIS A 11 -0.69 -4.45 1.42
N TYR A 12 0.08 -4.93 0.43
CA TYR A 12 -0.30 -6.13 -0.34
C TYR A 12 -0.12 -7.42 0.46
N VAL A 13 0.87 -7.47 1.36
CA VAL A 13 1.02 -8.60 2.30
C VAL A 13 -0.12 -8.61 3.29
N GLU A 14 -0.54 -7.43 3.77
CA GLU A 14 -1.67 -7.32 4.69
C GLU A 14 -2.94 -7.94 4.13
N LYS A 15 -3.22 -7.68 2.85
CA LYS A 15 -4.35 -8.26 2.13
C LYS A 15 -4.35 -9.80 2.21
N VAL A 16 -3.20 -10.45 2.02
CA VAL A 16 -3.08 -11.92 2.12
C VAL A 16 -3.10 -12.40 3.56
N ARG A 17 -2.44 -11.70 4.49
CA ARG A 17 -2.47 -12.02 5.92
C ARG A 17 -3.89 -12.02 6.46
N TRP A 18 -4.66 -10.99 6.09
CA TRP A 18 -6.05 -10.87 6.47
C TRP A 18 -6.90 -11.98 5.87
N ALA A 19 -6.72 -12.29 4.59
CA ALA A 19 -7.43 -13.41 3.98
C ALA A 19 -7.15 -14.75 4.68
N LEU A 20 -5.87 -15.07 4.98
CA LEU A 20 -5.49 -16.30 5.68
C LEU A 20 -6.17 -16.41 7.05
N ASP A 21 -6.11 -15.34 7.84
CA ASP A 21 -6.71 -15.30 9.18
C ASP A 21 -8.24 -15.33 9.13
N PHE A 22 -8.88 -14.63 8.19
CA PHE A 22 -10.34 -14.67 8.01
C PHE A 22 -10.81 -16.08 7.65
N LYS A 23 -10.04 -16.77 6.81
CA LYS A 23 -10.28 -18.17 6.44
C LYS A 23 -9.86 -19.17 7.52
N GLN A 24 -9.31 -18.69 8.63
CA GLN A 24 -8.82 -19.50 9.76
C GLN A 24 -7.77 -20.54 9.34
N LEU A 25 -6.98 -20.23 8.32
CA LEU A 25 -5.94 -21.13 7.82
C LEU A 25 -4.67 -21.00 8.65
N GLU A 26 -4.08 -22.13 9.05
CA GLU A 26 -2.79 -22.13 9.72
C GLU A 26 -1.68 -21.70 8.76
N TRP A 27 -1.00 -20.60 9.09
CA TRP A 27 0.09 -20.06 8.28
C TRP A 27 1.29 -19.61 9.10
N ARG A 28 2.46 -19.66 8.47
CA ARG A 28 3.73 -19.21 9.01
C ARG A 28 4.31 -18.09 8.15
N GLY A 29 4.66 -16.97 8.79
CA GLY A 29 5.35 -15.88 8.12
C GLY A 29 6.85 -16.14 7.94
N ILE A 30 7.37 -15.86 6.74
CA ILE A 30 8.79 -15.88 6.40
C ILE A 30 9.18 -14.45 5.97
N ASP A 31 9.93 -13.75 6.81
CA ASP A 31 10.41 -12.41 6.47
C ASP A 31 11.52 -12.48 5.42
N ILE A 32 11.35 -11.70 4.35
CA ILE A 32 12.32 -11.64 3.25
C ILE A 32 13.11 -10.34 3.25
N VAL A 33 14.36 -10.41 2.78
CA VAL A 33 15.15 -9.20 2.52
C VAL A 33 14.81 -8.69 1.11
N ALA A 34 14.18 -7.51 1.03
CA ALA A 34 13.62 -6.95 -0.20
C ALA A 34 14.58 -6.91 -1.41
N PHE A 35 15.89 -6.82 -1.17
CA PHE A 35 16.91 -6.70 -2.22
C PHE A 35 17.36 -8.03 -2.82
N ASN A 36 17.44 -9.12 -2.02
CA ASN A 36 17.95 -10.40 -2.49
C ASN A 36 16.82 -11.43 -2.72
N LYS A 37 15.72 -11.34 -1.95
CA LYS A 37 14.59 -12.27 -1.97
C LYS A 37 15.02 -13.73 -1.98
N LYS A 38 16.13 -14.06 -1.29
CA LYS A 38 16.81 -15.36 -1.42
C LYS A 38 15.88 -16.52 -1.12
N GLU A 39 14.99 -16.35 -0.15
CA GLU A 39 14.06 -17.35 0.33
C GLU A 39 12.98 -17.71 -0.71
N MET A 40 12.72 -16.83 -1.67
CA MET A 40 11.71 -17.01 -2.73
C MET A 40 12.29 -17.60 -4.02
N GLN A 41 13.61 -17.56 -4.21
CA GLN A 41 14.28 -17.95 -5.47
C GLN A 41 14.08 -19.42 -5.84
N ARG A 42 13.71 -20.26 -4.86
CA ARG A 42 13.40 -21.68 -5.07
C ARG A 42 12.08 -21.94 -5.80
N PHE A 43 11.19 -20.95 -5.87
CA PHE A 43 9.88 -21.10 -6.49
C PHE A 43 9.88 -20.56 -7.92
N ALA A 44 9.35 -21.35 -8.84
CA ALA A 44 9.20 -21.00 -10.25
C ALA A 44 7.98 -20.08 -10.49
N CYS A 45 7.91 -18.96 -9.78
CA CYS A 45 6.87 -17.94 -9.93
C CYS A 45 7.45 -16.52 -9.85
N ALA A 46 6.60 -15.50 -10.04
CA ALA A 46 7.01 -14.12 -9.96
C ALA A 46 7.68 -13.82 -8.60
N GLN A 47 8.81 -13.14 -8.61
CA GLN A 47 9.58 -12.87 -7.38
C GLN A 47 9.06 -11.57 -6.71
N THR A 48 7.75 -11.48 -6.51
CA THR A 48 7.03 -10.36 -5.86
C THR A 48 6.44 -10.82 -4.54
N VAL A 49 6.29 -9.90 -3.58
CA VAL A 49 5.58 -10.19 -2.32
C VAL A 49 4.20 -9.56 -2.35
N PRO A 50 3.19 -10.21 -1.75
CA PRO A 50 3.24 -11.51 -1.08
C PRO A 50 3.48 -12.69 -2.04
N LEU A 51 4.13 -13.73 -1.54
CA LEU A 51 4.21 -15.06 -2.13
C LEU A 51 3.78 -16.06 -1.06
N ILE A 52 2.97 -17.05 -1.41
CA ILE A 52 2.71 -18.20 -0.55
C ILE A 52 3.31 -19.48 -1.13
N HIS A 53 3.63 -20.40 -0.23
CA HIS A 53 3.84 -21.81 -0.55
C HIS A 53 2.94 -22.64 0.36
N ASP A 54 1.95 -23.29 -0.22
CA ASP A 54 1.09 -24.21 0.51
C ASP A 54 1.73 -25.60 0.53
N THR A 55 2.22 -26.02 1.69
CA THR A 55 2.90 -27.30 1.83
C THR A 55 1.96 -28.50 1.70
N ALA A 56 0.65 -28.32 1.86
CA ALA A 56 -0.33 -29.39 1.72
C ALA A 56 -0.58 -29.76 0.25
N THR A 57 -0.53 -28.77 -0.64
CA THR A 57 -0.80 -28.94 -2.07
C THR A 57 0.47 -28.88 -2.94
N GLY A 58 1.57 -28.37 -2.39
CA GLY A 58 2.82 -28.09 -3.12
C GLY A 58 2.77 -26.84 -4.00
N VAL A 59 1.69 -26.06 -3.93
CA VAL A 59 1.47 -24.89 -4.79
C VAL A 59 2.21 -23.68 -4.25
N ALA A 60 2.95 -22.98 -5.14
CA ALA A 60 3.58 -21.69 -4.85
C ALA A 60 3.04 -20.61 -5.78
N ILE A 61 2.47 -19.54 -5.21
CA ILE A 61 1.81 -18.46 -5.94
C ILE A 61 2.27 -17.11 -5.41
N SER A 62 2.49 -16.17 -6.32
CA SER A 62 2.77 -14.76 -6.02
C SER A 62 1.62 -13.86 -6.42
N ASP A 63 1.66 -12.63 -5.90
CA ASP A 63 0.66 -11.58 -6.07
C ASP A 63 -0.63 -11.80 -5.28
N SER A 64 -1.09 -10.75 -4.61
CA SER A 64 -2.12 -10.87 -3.58
C SER A 64 -3.49 -11.34 -4.08
N SER A 65 -3.90 -10.95 -5.30
CA SER A 65 -5.21 -11.34 -5.84
C SER A 65 -5.27 -12.82 -6.27
N PRO A 66 -4.32 -13.34 -7.09
CA PRO A 66 -4.24 -14.77 -7.37
C PRO A 66 -4.13 -15.64 -6.12
N ILE A 67 -3.36 -15.20 -5.12
CA ILE A 67 -3.25 -15.90 -3.84
C ILE A 67 -4.62 -16.02 -3.16
N ILE A 68 -5.35 -14.91 -2.99
CA ILE A 68 -6.66 -14.95 -2.33
C ILE A 68 -7.64 -15.85 -3.09
N ARG A 69 -7.66 -15.77 -4.42
CA ARG A 69 -8.50 -16.64 -5.24
C ARG A 69 -8.16 -18.12 -5.02
N TYR A 70 -6.88 -18.46 -5.07
CA TYR A 70 -6.41 -19.81 -4.79
C TYR A 70 -6.84 -20.30 -3.40
N LEU A 71 -6.67 -19.46 -2.37
CA LEU A 71 -7.07 -19.81 -1.00
C LEU A 71 -8.58 -20.08 -0.92
N ASP A 72 -9.39 -19.27 -1.60
CA ASP A 72 -10.85 -19.41 -1.57
C ASP A 72 -11.36 -20.62 -2.34
N GLU A 73 -10.72 -20.95 -3.48
CA GLU A 73 -11.04 -22.13 -4.28
C GLU A 73 -10.56 -23.43 -3.63
N THR A 74 -9.41 -23.41 -2.95
CA THR A 74 -8.81 -24.60 -2.32
C THR A 74 -9.42 -24.89 -0.94
N TYR A 75 -9.77 -23.84 -0.19
CA TYR A 75 -10.30 -23.92 1.16
C TYR A 75 -11.66 -23.19 1.22
N PRO A 76 -12.77 -23.85 0.86
CA PRO A 76 -14.07 -23.18 0.66
C PRO A 76 -14.73 -22.67 1.95
N GLU A 77 -14.27 -23.10 3.12
CA GLU A 77 -14.77 -22.59 4.40
C GLU A 77 -14.44 -21.09 4.57
N HIS A 78 -15.37 -20.34 5.17
CA HIS A 78 -15.27 -18.88 5.34
C HIS A 78 -14.97 -18.17 4.00
N ALA A 79 -15.88 -18.32 3.03
CA ALA A 79 -15.70 -17.80 1.68
C ALA A 79 -15.52 -16.27 1.63
N LEU A 80 -14.47 -15.82 0.95
CA LEU A 80 -14.18 -14.42 0.64
C LEU A 80 -14.67 -14.02 -0.76
N LEU A 81 -14.89 -15.00 -1.63
CA LEU A 81 -15.54 -14.83 -2.91
C LEU A 81 -16.99 -15.35 -2.85
N PRO A 82 -17.98 -14.53 -3.24
CA PRO A 82 -19.37 -14.93 -3.39
C PRO A 82 -19.61 -16.28 -4.10
N ALA A 83 -20.67 -16.99 -3.69
CA ALA A 83 -21.17 -18.16 -4.41
C ALA A 83 -21.83 -17.79 -5.75
N ASP A 84 -22.51 -16.65 -5.78
CA ASP A 84 -23.12 -16.10 -6.99
C ASP A 84 -22.02 -15.73 -8.02
N PRO A 85 -22.09 -16.23 -9.27
CA PRO A 85 -21.05 -15.98 -10.27
C PRO A 85 -20.87 -14.51 -10.64
N VAL A 86 -21.95 -13.71 -10.62
CA VAL A 86 -21.90 -12.28 -10.98
C VAL A 86 -21.22 -11.49 -9.88
N GLU A 87 -21.60 -11.71 -8.62
CA GLU A 87 -20.94 -11.08 -7.48
C GLU A 87 -19.48 -11.55 -7.33
N ARG A 88 -19.19 -12.83 -7.63
CA ARG A 88 -17.82 -13.37 -7.61
C ARG A 88 -16.92 -12.64 -8.59
N GLU A 89 -17.39 -12.47 -9.82
CA GLU A 89 -16.65 -11.72 -10.84
C GLU A 89 -16.52 -10.25 -10.46
N ALA A 90 -17.56 -9.65 -9.87
CA ALA A 90 -17.48 -8.27 -9.38
C ALA A 90 -16.40 -8.10 -8.28
N VAL A 91 -16.34 -9.01 -7.31
CA VAL A 91 -15.28 -9.00 -6.27
C VAL A 91 -13.90 -9.16 -6.92
N TRP A 92 -13.75 -10.09 -7.86
CA TRP A 92 -12.50 -10.29 -8.59
C TRP A 92 -12.05 -9.02 -9.32
N GLN A 93 -12.95 -8.37 -10.07
CA GLN A 93 -12.65 -7.13 -10.78
C GLN A 93 -12.30 -5.98 -9.83
N TRP A 94 -12.97 -5.86 -8.68
CA TRP A 94 -12.60 -4.89 -7.64
C TRP A 94 -11.19 -5.12 -7.14
N MET A 95 -10.81 -6.37 -6.84
CA MET A 95 -9.48 -6.70 -6.38
C MET A 95 -8.40 -6.30 -7.40
N LEU A 96 -8.59 -6.67 -8.67
CA LEU A 96 -7.63 -6.35 -9.74
C LEU A 96 -7.53 -4.84 -10.00
N ARG A 97 -8.68 -4.15 -10.02
CA ARG A 97 -8.74 -2.69 -10.22
C ARG A 97 -8.00 -1.96 -9.12
N LEU A 98 -8.29 -2.27 -7.85
CA LEU A 98 -7.66 -1.62 -6.70
C LEU A 98 -6.16 -1.93 -6.63
N ASP A 99 -5.74 -3.17 -6.91
CA ASP A 99 -4.31 -3.53 -6.97
C ASP A 99 -3.56 -2.70 -8.03
N SER A 100 -4.20 -2.46 -9.18
CA SER A 100 -3.64 -1.76 -10.36
C SER A 100 -3.71 -0.24 -10.30
N THR A 101 -4.48 0.32 -9.35
CA THR A 101 -4.73 1.77 -9.26
C THR A 101 -4.42 2.27 -7.85
N LEU A 102 -5.36 2.09 -6.93
CA LEU A 102 -5.25 2.51 -5.53
C LEU A 102 -3.93 2.05 -4.89
N GLY A 103 -3.59 0.77 -4.99
CA GLY A 103 -2.39 0.22 -4.38
C GLY A 103 -1.10 0.86 -4.91
N LEU A 104 -1.00 1.04 -6.24
CA LEU A 104 0.17 1.67 -6.88
C LEU A 104 0.29 3.14 -6.47
N HIS A 105 -0.81 3.89 -6.57
CA HIS A 105 -0.84 5.32 -6.25
C HIS A 105 -0.63 5.58 -4.75
N ALA A 106 -1.30 4.83 -3.88
CA ALA A 106 -1.14 4.94 -2.43
C ALA A 106 0.30 4.65 -2.01
N ARG A 107 0.94 3.62 -2.59
CA ARG A 107 2.37 3.33 -2.39
C ARG A 107 3.25 4.51 -2.79
N ARG A 108 3.03 5.10 -3.97
CA ARG A 108 3.80 6.26 -4.46
C ARG A 108 3.73 7.45 -3.50
N LEU A 109 2.52 7.75 -3.01
CA LEU A 109 2.31 8.89 -2.11
C LEU A 109 2.82 8.61 -0.69
N GLY A 110 2.58 7.42 -0.15
CA GLY A 110 3.10 7.02 1.17
C GLY A 110 4.63 7.09 1.23
N TYR A 111 5.34 6.54 0.23
CA TYR A 111 6.80 6.64 0.19
C TYR A 111 7.29 8.08 -0.06
N THR A 112 6.57 8.87 -0.85
CA THR A 112 6.86 10.30 -1.00
C THR A 112 6.85 10.98 0.36
N GLN A 113 5.83 10.70 1.17
CA GLN A 113 5.73 11.25 2.51
C GLN A 113 6.90 10.85 3.41
N LEU A 114 7.24 9.56 3.43
CA LEU A 114 8.37 9.04 4.21
C LEU A 114 9.69 9.68 3.79
N ILE A 115 9.93 9.83 2.48
CA ILE A 115 11.12 10.50 1.94
C ILE A 115 11.18 11.96 2.43
N MET A 116 10.05 12.68 2.39
CA MET A 116 10.01 14.09 2.71
C MET A 116 10.15 14.38 4.22
N GLU A 117 9.55 13.55 5.08
CA GLU A 117 9.43 13.84 6.52
C GLU A 117 10.41 13.05 7.40
N CYS A 118 10.65 11.78 7.06
CA CYS A 118 11.41 10.85 7.88
C CYS A 118 12.21 9.84 7.02
N PRO A 119 13.12 10.29 6.15
CA PRO A 119 13.80 9.42 5.17
C PRO A 119 14.61 8.28 5.84
N ASN A 120 15.06 8.48 7.08
CA ASN A 120 15.75 7.46 7.87
C ASN A 120 14.89 6.20 8.13
N VAL A 121 13.56 6.32 8.07
CA VAL A 121 12.63 5.17 8.20
C VAL A 121 12.85 4.16 7.08
N LEU A 122 13.20 4.61 5.87
CA LEU A 122 13.45 3.69 4.75
C LEU A 122 14.55 2.67 5.06
N SER A 123 15.63 3.11 5.73
CA SER A 123 16.69 2.18 6.15
C SER A 123 16.21 1.16 7.20
N ARG A 124 15.29 1.55 8.09
CA ARG A 124 14.70 0.65 9.10
C ARG A 124 13.78 -0.39 8.46
N LEU A 125 13.01 0.03 7.46
CA LEU A 125 12.13 -0.87 6.72
C LEU A 125 12.98 -1.83 5.87
N PHE A 126 13.79 -1.31 4.96
CA PHE A 126 14.43 -2.15 3.93
C PHE A 126 15.74 -2.81 4.36
N MET A 127 16.37 -2.37 5.44
CA MET A 127 17.70 -2.84 5.86
C MET A 127 17.85 -3.07 7.39
N PRO A 128 16.85 -3.66 8.09
CA PRO A 128 16.91 -3.79 9.55
C PRO A 128 18.10 -4.65 10.02
N ASN A 129 18.43 -5.72 9.29
CA ASN A 129 19.46 -6.70 9.65
C ASN A 129 20.57 -6.86 8.59
N VAL A 130 20.70 -5.92 7.65
CA VAL A 130 21.76 -5.98 6.62
C VAL A 130 23.12 -5.66 7.25
N ALA A 131 24.17 -6.39 6.84
CA ALA A 131 25.55 -6.24 7.31
C ALA A 131 25.70 -6.33 8.84
N GLY A 132 25.09 -7.34 9.48
CA GLY A 132 25.23 -7.57 10.93
C GLY A 132 24.63 -6.45 11.80
N GLY A 133 23.68 -5.70 11.26
CA GLY A 133 23.05 -4.58 11.96
C GLY A 133 23.84 -3.27 11.88
N LEU A 134 24.81 -3.12 10.97
CA LEU A 134 25.54 -1.85 10.81
C LEU A 134 24.59 -0.68 10.46
N PHE A 135 23.54 -0.96 9.69
CA PHE A 135 22.46 -0.03 9.36
C PHE A 135 21.45 0.19 10.51
N THR A 136 21.70 -0.38 11.69
CA THR A 136 20.99 0.01 12.91
C THR A 136 21.59 1.26 13.57
N ARG A 137 22.81 1.66 13.19
CA ARG A 137 23.48 2.84 13.75
C ARG A 137 22.97 4.14 13.11
N PRO A 138 22.72 5.22 13.88
CA PRO A 138 22.13 6.46 13.36
C PRO A 138 22.86 7.08 12.17
N VAL A 139 24.19 7.07 12.19
CA VAL A 139 25.04 7.65 11.13
C VAL A 139 24.86 6.91 9.81
N TRP A 140 24.98 5.58 9.82
CA TRP A 140 24.81 4.75 8.62
C TRP A 140 23.38 4.84 8.06
N ARG A 141 22.37 4.94 8.92
CA ARG A 141 20.98 5.20 8.49
C ARG A 141 20.84 6.51 7.74
N ALA A 142 21.41 7.58 8.29
CA ALA A 142 21.35 8.90 7.69
C ALA A 142 22.03 8.94 6.31
N LEU A 143 23.12 8.18 6.12
CA LEU A 143 23.82 8.07 4.84
C LEU A 143 23.08 7.19 3.83
N ALA A 144 22.48 6.08 4.27
CA ALA A 144 21.75 5.16 3.39
C ALA A 144 20.40 5.73 2.91
N ALA A 145 19.76 6.57 3.72
CA ALA A 145 18.42 7.07 3.46
C ALA A 145 18.27 7.85 2.13
N PRO A 146 19.16 8.80 1.77
CA PRO A 146 19.11 9.45 0.46
C PRO A 146 19.30 8.49 -0.72
N VAL A 147 20.16 7.48 -0.58
CA VAL A 147 20.41 6.48 -1.64
C VAL A 147 19.17 5.61 -1.85
N LEU A 148 18.56 5.12 -0.77
CA LEU A 148 17.30 4.38 -0.81
C LEU A 148 16.16 5.23 -1.36
N GLY A 149 16.05 6.48 -0.91
CA GLY A 149 15.07 7.44 -1.40
C GLY A 149 15.21 7.69 -2.90
N ALA A 150 16.44 7.89 -3.39
CA ALA A 150 16.73 8.05 -4.82
C ALA A 150 16.36 6.80 -5.64
N MET A 151 16.75 5.62 -5.15
CA MET A 151 16.43 4.35 -5.79
C MET A 151 14.91 4.15 -5.92
N LEU A 152 14.16 4.35 -4.83
CA LEU A 152 12.70 4.22 -4.83
C LEU A 152 12.03 5.29 -5.71
N THR A 153 12.56 6.53 -5.69
CA THR A 153 12.07 7.64 -6.53
C THR A 153 12.16 7.33 -8.02
N LEU A 154 13.21 6.63 -8.45
CA LEU A 154 13.34 6.15 -9.83
C LEU A 154 12.47 4.92 -10.10
N ARG A 155 12.54 3.93 -9.20
CA ARG A 155 11.83 2.64 -9.33
C ARG A 155 10.31 2.80 -9.52
N PHE A 156 9.73 3.80 -8.89
CA PHE A 156 8.28 4.04 -8.87
C PHE A 156 7.90 5.45 -9.33
N ARG A 157 8.85 6.17 -9.94
CA ARG A 157 8.63 7.50 -10.54
C ARG A 157 7.93 8.52 -9.65
N PHE A 158 8.26 8.57 -8.35
CA PHE A 158 7.63 9.51 -7.40
C PHE A 158 7.72 10.98 -7.84
N HIS A 159 8.80 11.34 -8.53
CA HIS A 159 9.06 12.68 -9.04
C HIS A 159 8.23 13.07 -10.28
N TYR A 160 7.34 12.17 -10.73
CA TYR A 160 6.31 12.40 -11.74
C TYR A 160 4.89 12.38 -11.14
N ASN A 161 4.72 12.32 -9.80
CA ASN A 161 3.37 12.22 -9.19
C ASN A 161 2.41 13.34 -9.63
N ARG A 162 2.93 14.54 -9.91
CA ARG A 162 2.13 15.67 -10.39
C ARG A 162 1.81 15.54 -11.87
N GLU A 163 2.81 15.21 -12.69
CA GLU A 163 2.67 15.02 -14.14
C GLU A 163 1.74 13.85 -14.48
N ASP A 164 1.80 12.77 -13.69
CA ASP A 164 0.95 11.59 -13.81
C ASP A 164 -0.44 11.78 -13.15
N ARG A 165 -0.70 12.97 -12.56
CA ARG A 165 -1.98 13.32 -11.90
C ARG A 165 -2.44 12.30 -10.84
N VAL A 166 -1.50 11.80 -10.04
CA VAL A 166 -1.74 10.71 -9.06
C VAL A 166 -2.73 11.13 -7.97
N TYR A 167 -2.66 12.39 -7.53
CA TYR A 167 -3.56 12.91 -6.50
C TYR A 167 -4.99 13.01 -7.03
N GLU A 168 -5.14 13.59 -8.22
CA GLU A 168 -6.41 13.75 -8.92
C GLU A 168 -7.07 12.40 -9.21
N ALA A 169 -6.30 11.42 -9.69
CA ALA A 169 -6.79 10.08 -9.99
C ALA A 169 -7.28 9.34 -8.74
N LEU A 170 -6.54 9.44 -7.62
CA LEU A 170 -6.96 8.85 -6.35
C LEU A 170 -8.20 9.54 -5.77
N GLU A 171 -8.28 10.87 -5.81
CA GLU A 171 -9.45 11.60 -5.31
C GLU A 171 -10.70 11.24 -6.12
N ALA A 172 -10.60 11.23 -7.45
CA ALA A 172 -11.68 10.84 -8.34
C ALA A 172 -12.13 9.37 -8.16
N GLN A 173 -11.22 8.48 -7.74
CA GLN A 173 -11.53 7.09 -7.45
C GLN A 173 -12.14 6.90 -6.05
N LEU A 174 -11.60 7.56 -5.03
CA LEU A 174 -11.95 7.32 -3.62
C LEU A 174 -13.22 8.02 -3.18
N VAL A 175 -13.54 9.20 -3.72
CA VAL A 175 -14.76 9.94 -3.33
C VAL A 175 -16.03 9.15 -3.68
N PRO A 176 -16.19 8.58 -4.89
CA PRO A 176 -17.34 7.71 -5.18
C PRO A 176 -17.38 6.45 -4.32
N ILE A 177 -16.23 5.83 -4.03
CA ILE A 177 -16.13 4.65 -3.16
C ILE A 177 -16.60 4.98 -1.74
N ALA A 178 -16.18 6.13 -1.19
CA ALA A 178 -16.61 6.58 0.13
C ALA A 178 -18.14 6.74 0.19
N ALA A 179 -18.74 7.41 -0.81
CA ALA A 179 -20.18 7.57 -0.91
C ALA A 179 -20.93 6.22 -1.05
N GLN A 180 -20.38 5.28 -1.83
CA GLN A 180 -20.94 3.94 -1.98
C GLN A 180 -20.95 3.19 -0.64
N LEU A 181 -19.87 3.26 0.13
CA LEU A 181 -19.73 2.54 1.40
C LEU A 181 -20.57 3.14 2.53
N GLU A 182 -20.84 4.45 2.50
CA GLU A 182 -21.79 5.07 3.44
C GLU A 182 -23.20 4.49 3.29
N CYS A 183 -23.63 4.19 2.06
CA CYS A 183 -24.94 3.62 1.79
C CYS A 183 -24.99 2.09 1.93
N GLY A 184 -23.98 1.39 1.39
CA GLY A 184 -24.00 -0.06 1.18
C GLY A 184 -23.16 -0.88 2.16
N GLY A 185 -22.32 -0.23 2.98
CA GLY A 185 -21.45 -0.87 3.98
C GLY A 185 -20.26 -1.68 3.42
N PHE A 186 -20.41 -2.28 2.24
CA PHE A 186 -19.42 -3.12 1.55
C PHE A 186 -19.43 -2.88 0.03
N LEU A 187 -18.35 -3.25 -0.65
CA LEU A 187 -18.17 -2.98 -2.09
C LEU A 187 -19.07 -3.82 -3.00
N VAL A 188 -19.40 -5.06 -2.62
CA VAL A 188 -20.17 -6.00 -3.44
C VAL A 188 -21.20 -6.74 -2.59
N GLY A 189 -22.44 -6.83 -3.08
CA GLY A 189 -23.48 -7.71 -2.53
C GLY A 189 -23.90 -7.41 -1.07
N GLY A 190 -23.57 -6.23 -0.53
CA GLY A 190 -23.90 -5.84 0.84
C GLY A 190 -23.24 -6.72 1.92
N ARG A 191 -22.16 -7.43 1.59
CA ARG A 191 -21.45 -8.33 2.50
C ARG A 191 -19.93 -8.14 2.43
N PHE A 192 -19.27 -8.47 3.53
CA PHE A 192 -17.81 -8.47 3.59
C PHE A 192 -17.21 -9.51 2.62
N SER A 193 -16.21 -9.11 1.85
CA SER A 193 -15.58 -9.92 0.81
C SER A 193 -14.09 -9.59 0.63
N ALA A 194 -13.41 -10.31 -0.26
CA ALA A 194 -12.03 -10.00 -0.65
C ALA A 194 -11.85 -8.59 -1.24
N ALA A 195 -12.91 -7.97 -1.78
CA ALA A 195 -12.87 -6.60 -2.27
C ALA A 195 -12.66 -5.61 -1.11
N ASP A 196 -13.36 -5.81 -0.01
CA ASP A 196 -13.29 -4.96 1.18
C ASP A 196 -11.92 -5.11 1.88
N ILE A 197 -11.43 -6.34 2.01
CA ILE A 197 -10.05 -6.60 2.46
C ILE A 197 -9.03 -5.87 1.59
N THR A 198 -9.23 -5.90 0.26
CA THR A 198 -8.33 -5.24 -0.68
C THR A 198 -8.34 -3.72 -0.47
N LEU A 199 -9.52 -3.11 -0.48
CA LEU A 199 -9.65 -1.67 -0.27
C LEU A 199 -9.04 -1.23 1.06
N ALA A 200 -9.44 -1.87 2.17
CA ALA A 200 -8.98 -1.52 3.50
C ALA A 200 -7.46 -1.70 3.65
N SER A 201 -6.87 -2.75 3.06
CA SER A 201 -5.42 -2.96 3.10
C SER A 201 -4.66 -1.91 2.29
N LEU A 202 -5.12 -1.61 1.06
CA LEU A 202 -4.46 -0.69 0.13
C LEU A 202 -4.64 0.79 0.51
N LEU A 203 -5.62 1.13 1.35
CA LEU A 203 -5.80 2.47 1.91
C LEU A 203 -4.72 2.84 2.94
N ARG A 204 -4.04 1.87 3.58
CA ARG A 204 -3.11 2.15 4.69
C ARG A 204 -2.05 3.21 4.38
N PRO A 205 -1.36 3.21 3.23
CA PRO A 205 -0.39 4.26 2.93
C PRO A 205 -0.98 5.67 2.86
N LEU A 206 -2.27 5.81 2.57
CA LEU A 206 -2.93 7.13 2.49
C LEU A 206 -3.22 7.72 3.87
N ARG A 207 -3.24 6.91 4.94
CA ARG A 207 -3.39 7.38 6.33
C ARG A 207 -2.27 8.31 6.75
N ILE A 208 -1.10 8.17 6.12
CA ILE A 208 0.04 9.06 6.35
C ILE A 208 0.12 10.20 5.34
N VAL A 209 -0.78 10.32 4.37
CA VAL A 209 -0.77 11.38 3.35
C VAL A 209 -1.83 12.42 3.72
N PRO A 210 -1.45 13.61 4.26
CA PRO A 210 -2.43 14.54 4.83
C PRO A 210 -3.51 15.00 3.85
N HIS A 211 -3.19 15.13 2.55
CA HIS A 211 -4.19 15.47 1.52
C HIS A 211 -5.39 14.52 1.53
N PHE A 212 -5.17 13.22 1.78
CA PHE A 212 -6.24 12.22 1.82
C PHE A 212 -6.75 11.99 3.23
N ALA A 213 -5.85 11.86 4.20
CA ALA A 213 -6.19 11.63 5.60
C ALA A 213 -7.07 12.75 6.20
N ASP A 214 -6.88 14.00 5.76
CA ASP A 214 -7.64 15.17 6.22
C ASP A 214 -8.76 15.56 5.24
N HIS A 215 -8.98 14.78 4.16
CA HIS A 215 -9.97 15.12 3.14
C HIS A 215 -11.40 14.99 3.72
N PRO A 216 -12.24 16.05 3.69
CA PRO A 216 -13.57 16.01 4.31
C PRO A 216 -14.48 14.90 3.78
N GLN A 217 -14.50 14.66 2.47
CA GLN A 217 -15.33 13.63 1.85
C GLN A 217 -14.80 12.20 2.02
N LEU A 218 -13.60 12.00 2.58
CA LEU A 218 -13.01 10.68 2.78
C LEU A 218 -12.99 10.27 4.25
N GLN A 219 -13.50 11.10 5.17
CA GLN A 219 -13.49 10.76 6.60
C GLN A 219 -14.30 9.50 6.90
N SER A 220 -15.47 9.35 6.28
CA SER A 220 -16.29 8.15 6.39
C SER A 220 -15.58 6.89 5.90
N LEU A 221 -14.77 6.99 4.85
CA LEU A 221 -13.97 5.89 4.32
C LEU A 221 -12.91 5.41 5.33
N PHE A 222 -12.21 6.34 6.00
CA PHE A 222 -11.24 5.97 7.03
C PHE A 222 -11.91 5.46 8.31
N VAL A 223 -13.08 5.99 8.67
CA VAL A 223 -13.90 5.45 9.77
C VAL A 223 -14.37 4.02 9.45
N TRP A 224 -14.80 3.76 8.22
CA TRP A 224 -15.13 2.42 7.73
C TRP A 224 -13.92 1.48 7.83
N GLN A 225 -12.73 1.94 7.44
CA GLN A 225 -11.49 1.17 7.56
C GLN A 225 -11.18 0.83 9.03
N GLU A 226 -11.27 1.81 9.93
CA GLU A 226 -11.04 1.62 11.37
C GLU A 226 -12.02 0.64 12.01
N ARG A 227 -13.29 0.67 11.57
CA ARG A 227 -14.29 -0.30 12.00
C ARG A 227 -13.87 -1.72 11.62
N LEU A 228 -13.54 -1.95 10.34
CA LEU A 228 -13.10 -3.26 9.88
C LEU A 228 -11.81 -3.71 10.56
N PHE A 229 -10.88 -2.79 10.81
CA PHE A 229 -9.66 -3.12 11.52
C PHE A 229 -9.93 -3.59 12.95
N ARG A 230 -10.84 -2.95 13.67
CA ARG A 230 -11.25 -3.40 15.01
C ARG A 230 -11.99 -4.74 14.98
N GLU A 231 -12.94 -4.90 14.06
CA GLU A 231 -13.73 -6.14 13.91
C GLU A 231 -12.86 -7.36 13.58
N HIS A 232 -11.75 -7.17 12.85
CA HIS A 232 -10.89 -8.24 12.37
C HIS A 232 -9.46 -8.26 12.95
N GLY A 233 -9.20 -7.50 14.03
CA GLY A 233 -7.90 -7.48 14.71
C GLY A 233 -6.73 -6.98 13.85
N ARG A 234 -6.94 -5.89 13.09
CA ARG A 234 -5.96 -5.26 12.17
C ARG A 234 -5.52 -3.85 12.58
N ASP A 235 -5.99 -3.38 13.73
CA ASP A 235 -5.76 -2.05 14.30
C ASP A 235 -4.28 -1.73 14.60
N VAL A 236 -3.43 -2.76 14.69
CA VAL A 236 -1.98 -2.60 14.85
C VAL A 236 -1.39 -1.74 13.74
N ALA A 237 -0.88 -0.57 14.11
CA ALA A 237 -0.26 0.37 13.20
C ALA A 237 1.00 -0.23 12.54
N PHE A 238 1.19 0.07 11.26
CA PHE A 238 2.41 -0.32 10.57
C PHE A 238 3.59 0.54 11.04
N PRO A 239 4.82 0.00 11.02
CA PRO A 239 5.98 0.73 11.54
C PRO A 239 6.22 2.09 10.87
N TYR A 240 5.82 2.25 9.61
CA TYR A 240 5.92 3.57 8.95
C TYR A 240 4.89 4.58 9.46
N GLU A 241 3.71 4.14 9.92
CA GLU A 241 2.65 4.98 10.47
C GLU A 241 3.08 5.54 11.84
N GLU A 242 3.55 4.67 12.72
CA GLU A 242 4.05 5.06 14.04
C GLU A 242 5.24 6.02 13.94
N LEU A 243 6.21 5.70 13.08
CA LEU A 243 7.44 6.47 12.97
C LEU A 243 7.21 7.86 12.37
N ILE A 244 6.31 7.99 11.39
CA ILE A 244 5.99 9.30 10.81
C ILE A 244 5.15 10.14 11.77
N GLN A 245 4.22 9.52 12.50
CA GLN A 245 3.42 10.21 13.52
C GLN A 245 4.32 10.74 14.64
N ALA A 246 5.22 9.92 15.17
CA ALA A 246 6.19 10.34 16.18
C ALA A 246 7.08 11.50 15.69
N GLN A 247 7.50 11.47 14.41
CA GLN A 247 8.25 12.56 13.79
C GLN A 247 7.46 13.86 13.73
N ARG A 248 6.17 13.79 13.35
CA ARG A 248 5.28 14.95 13.25
C ARG A 248 4.99 15.56 14.61
N GLN A 249 4.72 14.73 15.63
CA GLN A 249 4.55 15.15 17.02
C GLN A 249 5.79 15.92 17.52
N ARG A 250 7.00 15.38 17.31
CA ARG A 250 8.25 16.04 17.72
C ARG A 250 8.49 17.37 17.01
N ARG A 251 8.12 17.48 15.73
CA ARG A 251 8.36 18.68 14.90
C ARG A 251 7.24 19.71 14.95
N GLY A 252 6.08 19.38 15.51
CA GLY A 252 4.87 20.20 15.47
C GLY A 252 4.38 20.55 14.05
N SER A 253 4.87 19.86 13.03
CA SER A 253 4.63 20.19 11.62
C SER A 253 4.70 18.97 10.72
N MET A 254 3.99 19.04 9.60
CA MET A 254 3.93 17.98 8.59
C MET A 254 3.95 18.51 7.16
N ARG A 255 4.11 17.62 6.17
CA ARG A 255 4.02 17.95 4.73
C ARG A 255 2.59 17.66 4.22
N GLY A 256 1.77 18.69 4.05
CA GLY A 256 0.35 18.48 3.72
C GLY A 256 -0.22 19.34 2.62
N LYS A 257 0.37 20.51 2.34
CA LYS A 257 -0.21 21.46 1.38
C LYS A 257 0.16 21.11 -0.06
N VAL A 258 -0.76 20.58 -0.84
CA VAL A 258 -0.59 20.28 -2.27
C VAL A 258 -0.95 21.52 -3.10
N ASN A 259 0.04 22.30 -3.54
CA ASN A 259 -0.22 23.65 -4.08
C ASN A 259 -0.84 23.71 -5.49
N TRP A 260 -0.86 22.59 -6.23
CA TRP A 260 -1.43 22.51 -7.58
C TRP A 260 -2.88 22.00 -7.60
N MET A 261 -3.32 21.32 -6.54
CA MET A 261 -4.72 20.92 -6.34
C MET A 261 -5.49 22.16 -5.88
N ARG A 262 -6.05 22.93 -6.83
CA ARG A 262 -7.05 23.97 -6.52
C ARG A 262 -8.41 23.29 -6.43
N SER A 263 -9.19 23.63 -5.40
CA SER A 263 -10.51 23.09 -5.01
C SER A 263 -11.21 22.23 -6.06
N VAL A 264 -11.46 20.96 -5.69
CA VAL A 264 -12.34 19.96 -6.33
C VAL A 264 -12.60 20.23 -7.81
N SER A 265 -11.64 19.82 -8.65
CA SER A 265 -11.86 19.82 -10.09
C SER A 265 -12.86 18.70 -10.40
N THR A 266 -14.12 19.05 -10.65
CA THR A 266 -15.11 18.18 -11.31
C THR A 266 -14.61 17.93 -12.73
N THR A 267 -13.68 17.00 -12.89
CA THR A 267 -13.22 16.58 -14.20
C THR A 267 -13.33 15.06 -14.31
N VAL A 268 -14.21 14.71 -15.25
CA VAL A 268 -14.56 13.41 -15.83
C VAL A 268 -13.62 12.27 -15.47
N MET A 269 -14.24 11.21 -14.95
CA MET A 269 -13.65 9.91 -14.67
C MET A 269 -12.71 9.47 -15.81
N PRO A 270 -11.50 8.96 -15.53
CA PRO A 270 -10.85 8.08 -16.47
C PRO A 270 -11.82 6.92 -16.75
N VAL A 271 -12.03 6.63 -18.04
CA VAL A 271 -12.82 5.50 -18.55
C VAL A 271 -12.63 4.29 -17.64
N GLU A 272 -13.72 3.66 -17.20
CA GLU A 272 -13.64 2.41 -16.44
C GLU A 272 -12.63 1.49 -17.14
N PRO A 273 -11.55 1.05 -16.46
CA PRO A 273 -10.59 0.18 -17.11
C PRO A 273 -11.35 -1.05 -17.60
N SER A 274 -11.09 -1.43 -18.85
CA SER A 274 -11.59 -2.67 -19.45
C SER A 274 -11.37 -3.84 -18.50
N HIS A 275 -12.29 -4.82 -18.49
CA HIS A 275 -12.18 -6.06 -17.71
C HIS A 275 -10.73 -6.55 -17.62
N LEU A 276 -10.19 -6.59 -16.40
CA LEU A 276 -8.81 -6.96 -16.16
C LEU A 276 -8.72 -8.47 -16.02
N GLN A 277 -7.76 -9.08 -16.72
CA GLN A 277 -7.39 -10.48 -16.49
C GLN A 277 -6.35 -10.61 -15.37
N VAL A 278 -5.43 -9.64 -15.28
CA VAL A 278 -4.31 -9.61 -14.30
C VAL A 278 -4.12 -8.17 -13.81
N ALA A 279 -3.66 -8.02 -12.56
CA ALA A 279 -3.33 -6.72 -12.00
C ALA A 279 -2.08 -6.12 -12.68
N HIS A 280 -2.07 -4.81 -12.87
CA HIS A 280 -0.92 -4.07 -13.41
C HIS A 280 0.09 -3.70 -12.30
N ASN A 281 1.36 -3.55 -12.67
CA ASN A 281 2.41 -3.10 -11.76
C ASN A 281 3.32 -2.06 -12.45
N ASP A 282 3.65 -0.97 -11.76
CA ASP A 282 4.43 0.17 -12.26
C ASP A 282 5.90 0.16 -11.76
N ILE A 283 6.49 -1.03 -11.60
CA ILE A 283 7.89 -1.17 -11.21
C ILE A 283 8.81 -0.94 -12.40
N HIS A 284 9.71 0.04 -12.26
CA HIS A 284 10.77 0.29 -13.22
C HIS A 284 12.12 -0.27 -12.75
N PRO A 285 12.90 -0.94 -13.62
CA PRO A 285 14.21 -1.45 -13.26
C PRO A 285 15.17 -0.29 -12.97
N VAL A 286 15.92 -0.41 -11.87
CA VAL A 286 16.96 0.56 -11.48
C VAL A 286 18.31 -0.15 -11.53
N ASN A 287 19.16 0.27 -12.46
CA ASN A 287 20.55 -0.19 -12.58
C ASN A 287 21.52 0.92 -12.15
N ARG A 288 22.82 0.61 -12.10
CA ARG A 288 23.87 1.55 -11.66
C ARG A 288 23.89 2.85 -12.48
N TRP A 289 23.60 2.79 -13.78
CA TRP A 289 23.53 3.94 -14.67
C TRP A 289 22.32 4.83 -14.40
N THR A 290 21.15 4.24 -14.20
CA THR A 290 19.94 5.00 -13.84
C THR A 290 20.09 5.66 -12.46
N LEU A 291 20.81 5.02 -11.52
CA LEU A 291 21.03 5.56 -10.18
C LEU A 291 21.83 6.87 -10.19
N VAL A 292 22.63 7.14 -11.22
CA VAL A 292 23.30 8.44 -11.44
C VAL A 292 22.27 9.57 -11.53
N ARG A 293 21.10 9.32 -12.13
CA ARG A 293 19.97 10.27 -12.18
C ARG A 293 19.14 10.29 -10.89
N GLY A 294 19.45 9.42 -9.93
CA GLY A 294 18.69 9.24 -8.71
C GLY A 294 18.78 10.43 -7.77
N LEU A 295 19.97 11.03 -7.62
CA LEU A 295 20.12 12.22 -6.77
C LEU A 295 19.35 13.42 -7.35
N PRO A 296 19.47 13.80 -8.63
CA PRO A 296 18.62 14.83 -9.22
C PRO A 296 17.12 14.56 -9.06
N ALA A 297 16.65 13.33 -9.28
CA ALA A 297 15.24 12.97 -9.13
C ALA A 297 14.77 13.07 -7.67
N TYR A 298 15.60 12.64 -6.71
CA TYR A 298 15.35 12.76 -5.28
C TYR A 298 15.28 14.23 -4.84
N LEU A 299 16.18 15.07 -5.34
CA LEU A 299 16.18 16.50 -5.07
C LEU A 299 14.96 17.20 -5.70
N LYS A 300 14.59 16.83 -6.93
CA LYS A 300 13.33 17.26 -7.58
C LYS A 300 12.14 16.94 -6.69
N LEU A 301 12.04 15.70 -6.20
CA LEU A 301 10.97 15.29 -5.28
C LEU A 301 10.96 16.11 -3.98
N ARG A 302 12.12 16.38 -3.38
CA ARG A 302 12.16 17.09 -2.08
C ARG A 302 11.80 18.57 -2.16
N TRP A 303 12.18 19.24 -3.24
CA TRP A 303 12.06 20.70 -3.35
C TRP A 303 11.00 21.17 -4.34
N PHE A 304 10.70 20.37 -5.37
CA PHE A 304 9.80 20.75 -6.45
C PHE A 304 8.55 19.86 -6.55
N ALA A 305 8.31 18.98 -5.57
CA ALA A 305 7.07 18.20 -5.52
C ALA A 305 5.80 19.05 -5.32
N GLY A 306 5.91 20.34 -4.96
CA GLY A 306 4.75 21.20 -4.69
C GLY A 306 4.05 20.93 -3.35
N ILE A 307 4.64 20.08 -2.48
CA ILE A 307 4.10 19.72 -1.16
C ILE A 307 4.70 20.61 -0.08
N GLY A 308 3.89 21.57 0.38
CA GLY A 308 4.22 22.55 1.41
C GLY A 308 4.12 22.01 2.84
N LYS A 309 4.78 22.73 3.74
CA LYS A 309 4.75 22.46 5.19
C LYS A 309 3.50 23.09 5.81
N VAL A 310 2.86 22.38 6.74
CA VAL A 310 1.71 22.84 7.53
C VAL A 310 1.94 22.48 9.01
N ARG A 311 1.15 23.09 9.91
CA ARG A 311 1.13 22.70 11.33
C ARG A 311 0.60 21.27 11.45
N TYR A 312 1.19 20.48 12.33
CA TYR A 312 0.70 19.13 12.57
C TYR A 312 -0.61 19.19 13.38
N VAL A 313 -1.62 18.53 12.85
CA VAL A 313 -2.90 18.24 13.51
C VAL A 313 -3.15 16.74 13.30
N PRO A 314 -3.49 15.96 14.33
CA PRO A 314 -3.89 14.58 14.15
C PRO A 314 -5.11 14.47 13.22
N ALA A 315 -5.14 13.44 12.36
CA ALA A 315 -6.27 13.24 11.46
C ALA A 315 -7.56 12.96 12.24
N ALA A 316 -8.70 13.48 11.76
CA ALA A 316 -9.95 13.44 12.51
C ALA A 316 -10.45 12.02 12.80
N PHE A 317 -10.27 11.08 11.86
CA PHE A 317 -10.65 9.67 12.05
C PHE A 317 -9.86 8.94 13.15
N LEU A 318 -8.75 9.50 13.65
CA LEU A 318 -7.98 8.95 14.78
C LEU A 318 -8.47 9.44 16.15
N ALA A 319 -9.43 10.37 16.19
CA ALA A 319 -9.89 11.01 17.42
C ALA A 319 -11.13 10.34 18.04
N GLY A 320 -11.64 9.24 17.45
CA GLY A 320 -12.91 8.60 17.80
C GLY A 320 -12.80 7.15 18.23
#